data_AF-A0A4Y4B5E7-F1
#
_entry.id   AF-A0A4Y4B5E7-F1
#
_cell.length_a   1.000
_cell.length_b   1.000
_cell.length_c   1.000
_cell.angle_alpha   90.00
_cell.angle_beta   90.00
_cell.angle_gamma   90.00
#
_symmetry.space_group_name_H-M   'P 1'
#
loop_
_entity.id
_entity.type
_entity.pdbx_description
1 polymer ?
#
loop_
_entity_poly.entity_id
_entity_poly.type
_entity_poly.pdbx_seq_one_letter_code
_entity_poly.pdbx_strand_id
1 'polypeptide(L)'
;MPSDSMSPAGPVSGARLGSLIRQVLRSPVRQFRLGNLRRWSERGIIALVMQTADNSLTLSLRRRFGRLVMTSAQGHGEPNPSHLPQAHTAAAAIARRVEQEGGVSAEARGSWPEVFGIPLTAHFLGGAVISASPEDGVIDPYHRVWGHPGLHVVDGSAVPANPGVNPSLTITALAERALSYWPKTDETDQRPSQ
;
A
#
# COMPACT_ATOMS: atom_id res chain seq x y z
N MET A 1 26.66 -0.87 -21.31
CA MET A 1 25.75 -0.57 -20.18
C MET A 1 25.33 -1.91 -19.59
N PRO A 2 25.94 -2.38 -18.49
CA PRO A 2 25.56 -3.66 -17.93
C PRO A 2 24.15 -3.54 -17.33
N SER A 3 23.30 -4.46 -17.73
CA SER A 3 21.93 -4.65 -17.28
C SER A 3 21.91 -5.02 -15.80
N ASP A 4 21.62 -4.07 -14.93
CA ASP A 4 21.31 -4.37 -13.53
C ASP A 4 19.92 -5.02 -13.48
N SER A 5 19.93 -6.34 -13.29
CA SER A 5 18.77 -7.18 -13.12
C SER A 5 17.92 -6.69 -11.94
N MET A 6 16.61 -6.55 -12.19
CA MET A 6 15.57 -6.41 -11.17
C MET A 6 15.76 -7.50 -10.12
N SER A 7 16.22 -7.12 -8.92
CA SER A 7 16.20 -8.03 -7.77
C SER A 7 14.80 -8.00 -7.15
N PRO A 8 14.09 -9.15 -7.14
CA PRO A 8 12.84 -9.27 -6.38
C PRO A 8 13.12 -9.06 -4.89
N ALA A 9 12.06 -8.82 -4.11
CA ALA A 9 12.12 -8.68 -2.66
C ALA A 9 12.92 -9.83 -2.02
N GLY A 10 14.21 -9.57 -1.78
CA GLY A 10 15.16 -10.47 -1.15
C GLY A 10 15.84 -9.75 0.01
N PRO A 11 16.48 -10.50 0.93
CA PRO A 11 17.15 -9.92 2.10
C PRO A 11 18.14 -8.83 1.68
N VAL A 12 18.35 -7.84 2.56
CA VAL A 12 19.28 -6.71 2.35
C VAL A 12 20.58 -7.24 1.75
N SER A 13 20.81 -6.96 0.46
CA SER A 13 22.04 -7.41 -0.19
C SER A 13 23.23 -6.72 0.48
N GLY A 14 24.37 -7.40 0.61
CA GLY A 14 25.59 -6.81 1.20
C GLY A 14 26.00 -5.48 0.53
N ALA A 15 25.61 -5.29 -0.74
CA ALA A 15 25.77 -4.04 -1.47
C ALA A 15 24.91 -2.88 -0.92
N ARG A 16 23.67 -3.12 -0.49
CA ARG A 16 22.78 -2.10 0.13
C ARG A 16 23.26 -1.70 1.51
N LEU A 17 23.75 -2.65 2.31
CA LEU A 17 24.33 -2.35 3.63
C LEU A 17 25.66 -1.58 3.48
N GLY A 18 26.49 -1.98 2.52
CA GLY A 18 27.74 -1.29 2.20
C GLY A 18 27.53 0.14 1.69
N SER A 19 26.50 0.39 0.88
CA SER A 19 26.17 1.75 0.43
C SER A 19 25.67 2.61 1.60
N LEU A 20 24.84 2.07 2.50
CA LEU A 20 24.36 2.75 3.69
C LEU A 20 25.51 3.16 4.62
N ILE A 21 26.42 2.23 4.92
CA ILE A 21 27.60 2.48 5.76
C ILE A 21 28.49 3.56 5.11
N ARG A 22 28.75 3.47 3.81
CA ARG A 22 29.54 4.46 3.07
C ARG A 22 28.88 5.85 3.11
N GLN A 23 27.55 5.93 3.05
CA GLN A 23 26.80 7.18 3.09
C GLN A 23 26.81 7.82 4.49
N VAL A 24 26.81 7.01 5.54
CA VAL A 24 26.98 7.48 6.93
C VAL A 24 28.39 8.00 7.16
N LEU A 25 29.42 7.26 6.70
CA LEU A 25 30.82 7.63 6.88
C LEU A 25 31.22 8.90 6.09
N ARG A 26 30.64 9.10 4.90
CA ARG A 26 30.95 10.28 4.06
C ARG A 26 30.33 11.58 4.56
N SER A 27 29.27 11.54 5.38
CA SER A 27 28.57 12.75 5.82
C SER A 27 27.89 12.57 7.20
N PRO A 28 28.67 12.34 8.28
CA PRO A 28 28.14 11.97 9.59
C PRO A 28 27.27 13.06 10.24
N VAL A 29 27.67 14.34 10.14
CA VAL A 29 26.89 15.46 10.69
C VAL A 29 25.55 15.64 9.94
N ARG A 30 25.54 15.42 8.62
CA ARG A 30 24.34 15.50 7.78
C ARG A 30 23.36 14.38 8.13
N GLN A 31 23.87 13.17 8.30
CA GLN A 31 23.09 12.00 8.73
C GLN A 31 22.52 12.14 10.14
N PHE A 32 23.26 12.74 11.06
CA PHE A 32 22.77 13.01 12.40
C PHE A 32 21.64 14.07 12.41
N ARG A 33 21.77 15.16 11.65
CA ARG A 33 20.72 16.20 11.52
C ARG A 33 19.45 15.66 10.86
N LEU A 34 19.59 14.78 9.89
CA LEU A 34 18.48 14.13 9.18
C LEU A 34 17.85 12.98 9.99
N GLY A 35 18.59 12.38 10.93
CA GLY A 35 18.09 11.36 11.85
C GLY A 35 17.28 11.92 13.03
N ASN A 36 17.32 13.24 13.26
CA ASN A 36 16.50 13.88 14.28
C ASN A 36 15.03 13.91 13.85
N LEU A 37 14.19 13.06 14.48
CA LEU A 37 12.76 12.91 14.20
C LEU A 37 11.89 14.08 14.68
N ARG A 38 12.44 15.02 15.46
CA ARG A 38 11.70 16.17 15.97
C ARG A 38 11.26 17.07 14.81
N ARG A 39 9.94 17.34 14.68
CA ARG A 39 9.36 18.11 13.55
C ARG A 39 9.71 17.54 12.17
N TRP A 40 9.83 16.21 12.05
CA TRP A 40 10.13 15.58 10.75
C TRP A 40 9.03 15.83 9.72
N SER A 41 7.76 15.85 10.13
CA SER A 41 6.61 16.15 9.27
C SER A 41 6.65 17.57 8.67
N GLU A 42 7.25 18.54 9.36
CA GLU A 42 7.40 19.92 8.89
C GLU A 42 8.57 20.10 7.91
N ARG A 43 9.48 19.10 7.85
CA ARG A 43 10.74 19.16 7.08
C ARG A 43 10.82 18.10 5.98
N GLY A 44 9.77 17.29 5.82
CA GLY A 44 9.73 16.17 4.89
C GLY A 44 8.65 16.36 3.83
N ILE A 45 8.99 16.05 2.58
CA ILE A 45 8.02 15.88 1.50
C ILE A 45 7.89 14.37 1.27
N ILE A 46 6.67 13.85 1.38
CA ILE A 46 6.38 12.43 1.14
C ILE A 46 6.00 12.27 -0.33
N ALA A 47 6.89 11.69 -1.12
CA ALA A 47 6.63 11.31 -2.50
C ALA A 47 6.12 9.85 -2.53
N LEU A 48 4.81 9.67 -2.64
CA LEU A 48 4.19 8.35 -2.80
C LEU A 48 4.12 8.00 -4.29
N VAL A 49 4.43 6.75 -4.62
CA VAL A 49 4.30 6.21 -5.98
C VAL A 49 3.31 5.07 -5.96
N MET A 50 2.39 5.09 -6.91
CA MET A 50 1.50 3.97 -7.19
C MET A 50 2.10 3.09 -8.27
N GLN A 51 1.90 1.79 -8.12
CA GLN A 51 2.35 0.77 -9.07
C GLN A 51 1.14 0.06 -9.66
N THR A 52 1.23 -0.30 -10.94
CA THR A 52 0.21 -1.06 -11.67
C THR A 52 0.55 -2.56 -11.73
N ALA A 53 1.37 -3.06 -10.81
CA ALA A 53 1.71 -4.48 -10.76
C ALA A 53 0.56 -5.27 -10.12
N ASP A 54 0.24 -6.42 -10.71
CA ASP A 54 -0.72 -7.36 -10.11
C ASP A 54 -0.02 -8.08 -8.94
N ASN A 55 -0.21 -7.55 -7.74
CA ASN A 55 0.35 -8.07 -6.51
C ASN A 55 -0.71 -8.12 -5.41
N SER A 56 -0.50 -9.00 -4.44
CA SER A 56 -1.38 -9.11 -3.28
C SER A 56 -0.58 -9.43 -2.01
N LEU A 57 -1.22 -9.17 -0.87
CA LEU A 57 -0.69 -9.47 0.46
C LEU A 57 -1.69 -10.32 1.22
N THR A 58 -1.23 -11.41 1.82
CA THR A 58 -2.03 -12.19 2.76
C THR A 58 -1.76 -11.69 4.17
N LEU A 59 -2.79 -11.15 4.82
CA LEU A 59 -2.72 -10.75 6.22
C LEU A 59 -3.10 -11.92 7.12
N SER A 60 -2.34 -12.12 8.20
CA SER A 60 -2.62 -13.13 9.21
C SER A 60 -2.36 -12.59 10.61
N LEU A 61 -3.07 -13.11 11.60
CA LEU A 61 -2.81 -12.83 13.00
C LEU A 61 -1.85 -13.88 13.54
N ARG A 62 -0.74 -13.44 14.15
CA ARG A 62 0.20 -14.31 14.87
C ARG A 62 0.26 -13.93 16.33
N ARG A 63 0.38 -14.92 17.21
CA ARG A 63 0.59 -14.68 18.64
C ARG A 63 2.09 -14.48 18.92
N ARG A 64 2.48 -13.31 19.44
CA ARG A 64 3.84 -12.98 19.88
C ARG A 64 3.79 -12.45 21.30
N PHE A 65 4.54 -13.09 22.22
CA PHE A 65 4.58 -12.74 23.64
C PHE A 65 3.17 -12.58 24.26
N GLY A 66 2.26 -13.53 23.96
CA GLY A 66 0.88 -13.51 24.47
C GLY A 66 -0.07 -12.51 23.78
N ARG A 67 0.42 -11.65 22.88
CA ARG A 67 -0.39 -10.67 22.14
C ARG A 67 -0.63 -11.11 20.69
N LEU A 68 -1.81 -10.83 20.17
CA LEU A 68 -2.08 -10.98 18.73
C LEU A 68 -1.46 -9.80 17.99
N VAL A 69 -0.68 -10.11 16.95
CA VAL A 69 0.01 -9.14 16.10
C VAL A 69 -0.32 -9.49 14.66
N MET A 70 -0.73 -8.49 13.89
CA MET A 70 -0.95 -8.66 12.45
C MET A 70 0.40 -8.75 11.74
N THR A 71 0.51 -9.73 10.85
CA THR A 71 1.66 -9.92 9.97
C THR A 71 1.17 -10.09 8.54
N SER A 72 2.00 -9.70 7.58
CA SER A 72 1.74 -9.91 6.16
C SER A 72 2.73 -10.91 5.57
N ALA A 73 2.31 -11.56 4.49
CA ALA A 73 3.15 -12.32 3.58
C ALA A 73 2.76 -11.97 2.13
N GLN A 74 3.64 -12.25 1.18
CA GLN A 74 3.31 -12.15 -0.24
C GLN A 74 2.14 -13.10 -0.55
N GLY A 75 1.10 -12.58 -1.20
CA GLY A 75 -0.03 -13.37 -1.70
C GLY A 75 0.21 -13.89 -3.12
N HIS A 76 -0.85 -14.01 -3.91
CA HIS A 76 -0.76 -14.28 -5.35
C HIS A 76 -0.20 -13.08 -6.13
N GLY A 77 0.21 -13.33 -7.38
CA GLY A 77 0.73 -12.30 -8.29
C GLY A 77 2.24 -12.07 -8.14
N GLU A 78 2.71 -10.98 -8.74
CA GLU A 78 4.12 -10.61 -8.77
C GLU A 78 4.61 -10.11 -7.40
N PRO A 79 5.87 -10.38 -7.04
CA PRO A 79 6.45 -9.84 -5.82
C PRO A 79 6.53 -8.32 -5.89
N ASN A 80 6.24 -7.66 -4.77
CA ASN A 80 6.40 -6.22 -4.66
C ASN A 80 7.85 -5.80 -4.99
N PRO A 81 8.08 -4.95 -6.01
CA PRO A 81 9.42 -4.54 -6.39
C PRO A 81 10.03 -3.70 -5.26
N SER A 82 11.25 -4.05 -4.87
CA SER A 82 11.97 -3.39 -3.78
C SER A 82 12.68 -2.10 -4.19
N HIS A 83 12.65 -1.76 -5.47
CA HIS A 83 13.28 -0.56 -6.03
C HIS A 83 12.57 -0.15 -7.32
N LEU A 84 12.18 1.13 -7.39
CA LEU A 84 11.55 1.74 -8.55
C LEU A 84 12.45 2.87 -9.10
N PRO A 85 13.17 2.66 -10.22
CA PRO A 85 14.08 3.65 -10.80
C PRO A 85 13.39 4.98 -11.15
N GLN A 86 12.16 4.92 -11.64
CA GLN A 86 11.36 6.09 -12.02
C GLN A 86 10.99 6.92 -10.79
N ALA A 87 10.60 6.26 -9.69
CA ALA A 87 10.31 6.90 -8.42
C ALA A 87 11.54 7.62 -7.85
N HIS A 88 12.70 6.94 -7.87
CA HIS A 88 13.96 7.52 -7.41
C HIS A 88 14.39 8.71 -8.27
N THR A 89 14.22 8.61 -9.59
CA THR A 89 14.52 9.71 -10.52
C THR A 89 13.64 10.92 -10.26
N ALA A 90 12.33 10.72 -10.06
CA ALA A 90 11.37 11.77 -9.73
C ALA A 90 11.68 12.42 -8.38
N ALA A 91 11.92 11.62 -7.33
CA ALA A 91 12.29 12.11 -6.01
C ALA A 91 13.60 12.92 -6.04
N ALA A 92 14.60 12.46 -6.79
CA ALA A 92 15.86 13.19 -6.98
C ALA A 92 15.66 14.51 -7.75
N ALA A 93 14.76 14.55 -8.73
CA ALA A 93 14.40 15.77 -9.43
C ALA A 93 13.69 16.79 -8.52
N ILE A 94 12.75 16.32 -7.68
CA ILE A 94 12.07 17.15 -6.67
C ILE A 94 13.10 17.74 -5.70
N ALA A 95 14.00 16.91 -5.16
CA ALA A 95 15.04 17.38 -4.23
C ALA A 95 15.92 18.46 -4.87
N ARG A 96 16.41 18.25 -6.09
CA ARG A 96 17.21 19.27 -6.82
C ARG A 96 16.43 20.57 -7.02
N ARG A 97 15.14 20.51 -7.34
CA ARG A 97 14.32 21.70 -7.54
C ARG A 97 14.13 22.50 -6.24
N VAL A 98 13.86 21.81 -5.14
CA VAL A 98 13.75 22.42 -3.81
C VAL A 98 15.06 23.12 -3.41
N GLU A 99 16.21 22.51 -3.67
CA GLU A 99 17.52 23.14 -3.40
C GLU A 99 17.73 24.40 -4.25
N GLN A 100 17.39 24.34 -5.54
CA GLN A 100 17.56 25.47 -6.48
C GLN A 100 16.66 26.66 -6.17
N GLU A 101 15.40 26.42 -5.80
CA GLU A 101 14.42 27.48 -5.57
C GLU A 101 14.40 27.98 -4.12
N GLY A 102 14.55 27.08 -3.15
CA GLY A 102 14.40 27.40 -1.74
C GLY A 102 15.71 27.73 -1.03
N GLY A 103 16.87 27.42 -1.61
CA GLY A 103 18.17 27.59 -0.97
C GLY A 103 18.37 26.69 0.27
N VAL A 104 17.49 25.72 0.50
CA VAL A 104 17.55 24.76 1.60
C VAL A 104 18.00 23.42 1.04
N SER A 105 18.98 22.78 1.68
CA SER A 105 19.44 21.46 1.24
C SER A 105 18.34 20.40 1.37
N ALA A 106 18.14 19.62 0.31
CA ALA A 106 17.10 18.60 0.21
C ALA A 106 17.67 17.31 -0.38
N GLU A 107 17.24 16.18 0.17
CA GLU A 107 17.73 14.86 -0.24
C GLU A 107 16.57 13.90 -0.51
N ALA A 108 16.63 13.24 -1.66
CA ALA A 108 15.77 12.10 -1.94
C ALA A 108 16.21 10.90 -1.10
N ARG A 109 15.31 10.37 -0.28
CA ARG A 109 15.55 9.19 0.56
C ARG A 109 14.37 8.24 0.48
N GLY A 110 14.66 6.94 0.44
CA GLY A 110 13.67 5.88 0.63
C GLY A 110 13.23 5.78 2.09
N SER A 111 12.09 5.13 2.31
CA SER A 111 11.59 4.88 3.67
C SER A 111 12.42 3.78 4.37
N TRP A 112 12.43 3.75 5.71
CA TRP A 112 13.15 2.69 6.45
C TRP A 112 12.70 1.28 6.02
N PRO A 113 11.40 0.98 5.88
CA PRO A 113 10.97 -0.35 5.46
C PRO A 113 11.43 -0.72 4.04
N GLU A 114 11.50 0.24 3.11
CA GLU A 114 12.04 0.03 1.76
C GLU A 114 13.51 -0.38 1.79
N VAL A 115 14.33 0.23 2.66
CA VAL A 115 15.74 -0.18 2.86
C VAL A 115 15.85 -1.65 3.26
N PHE A 116 14.89 -2.15 4.03
CA PHE A 116 14.80 -3.55 4.45
C PHE A 116 14.02 -4.44 3.48
N GLY A 117 13.58 -3.92 2.32
CA GLY A 117 12.80 -4.67 1.34
C GLY A 117 11.40 -5.06 1.82
N ILE A 118 10.87 -4.35 2.82
CA ILE A 118 9.54 -4.59 3.38
C ILE A 118 8.56 -3.70 2.60
N PRO A 119 7.65 -4.29 1.80
CA PRO A 119 6.65 -3.52 1.09
C PRO A 119 5.69 -2.88 2.09
N LEU A 120 5.40 -1.60 1.87
CA LEU A 120 4.41 -0.84 2.61
C LEU A 120 3.27 -0.47 1.65
N THR A 121 2.05 -0.72 2.07
CA THR A 121 0.86 -0.10 1.48
C THR A 121 0.09 0.64 2.57
N ALA A 122 -0.46 1.79 2.21
CA ALA A 122 -1.37 2.54 3.06
C ALA A 122 -2.85 2.14 2.83
N HIS A 123 -3.14 1.43 1.74
CA HIS A 123 -4.48 1.11 1.30
C HIS A 123 -4.68 -0.41 1.26
N PHE A 124 -4.94 -1.01 2.43
CA PHE A 124 -5.39 -2.40 2.48
C PHE A 124 -6.82 -2.47 1.91
N LEU A 125 -6.99 -3.31 0.90
CA LEU A 125 -8.27 -3.58 0.23
C LEU A 125 -8.49 -5.08 0.18
N GLY A 126 -9.74 -5.48 -0.07
CA GLY A 126 -10.13 -6.88 -0.13
C GLY A 126 -10.29 -7.55 1.24
N GLY A 127 -10.45 -8.87 1.24
CA GLY A 127 -10.74 -9.69 2.41
C GLY A 127 -12.20 -10.10 2.54
N ALA A 128 -13.15 -9.24 2.16
CA ALA A 128 -14.56 -9.57 2.03
C ALA A 128 -15.07 -9.18 0.64
N VAL A 129 -14.38 -9.67 -0.38
CA VAL A 129 -14.55 -9.22 -1.77
C VAL A 129 -15.92 -9.59 -2.34
N ILE A 130 -16.41 -8.72 -3.24
CA ILE A 130 -17.58 -9.00 -4.08
C ILE A 130 -17.28 -10.21 -4.98
N SER A 131 -18.19 -11.17 -5.01
CA SER A 131 -18.10 -12.37 -5.83
C SER A 131 -19.41 -12.71 -6.53
N ALA A 132 -19.32 -13.55 -7.57
CA ALA A 132 -20.49 -14.10 -8.26
C ALA A 132 -21.13 -15.26 -7.49
N SER A 133 -20.37 -15.94 -6.62
CA SER A 133 -20.81 -17.09 -5.84
C SER A 133 -20.13 -17.11 -4.44
N PRO A 134 -20.68 -17.84 -3.47
CA PRO A 134 -20.10 -17.96 -2.12
C PRO A 134 -18.74 -18.67 -2.07
N GLU A 135 -18.38 -19.44 -3.10
CA GLU A 135 -17.07 -20.11 -3.18
C GLU A 135 -15.93 -19.15 -3.53
N ASP A 136 -16.24 -18.07 -4.25
CA ASP A 136 -15.26 -17.13 -4.80
C ASP A 136 -15.09 -15.85 -3.96
N GLY A 137 -15.89 -15.66 -2.91
CA GLY A 137 -15.83 -14.47 -2.07
C GLY A 137 -16.85 -14.46 -0.94
N VAL A 138 -16.94 -13.32 -0.25
CA VAL A 138 -17.71 -13.21 1.01
C VAL A 138 -19.06 -12.54 0.79
N ILE A 139 -19.13 -11.60 -0.15
CA ILE A 139 -20.34 -10.82 -0.42
C ILE A 139 -20.76 -10.94 -1.87
N ASP A 140 -22.06 -10.85 -2.10
CA ASP A 140 -22.63 -10.86 -3.43
C ASP A 140 -22.49 -9.49 -4.15
N PRO A 141 -22.93 -9.37 -5.42
CA PRO A 141 -22.90 -8.10 -6.15
C PRO A 141 -23.75 -6.98 -5.56
N TYR A 142 -24.46 -7.21 -4.46
CA TYR A 142 -25.27 -6.22 -3.73
C TYR A 142 -24.73 -5.96 -2.32
N HIS A 143 -23.49 -6.38 -2.05
CA HIS A 143 -22.82 -6.21 -0.77
C HIS A 143 -23.48 -6.94 0.40
N ARG A 144 -24.28 -7.97 0.11
CA ARG A 144 -24.88 -8.85 1.12
C ARG A 144 -23.94 -10.03 1.37
N VAL A 145 -23.69 -10.35 2.64
CA VAL A 145 -22.88 -11.52 2.98
C VAL A 145 -23.63 -12.79 2.60
N TRP A 146 -22.98 -13.67 1.83
CA TRP A 146 -23.57 -14.91 1.38
C TRP A 146 -24.08 -15.76 2.56
N GLY A 147 -25.34 -16.20 2.50
CA GLY A 147 -25.94 -17.08 3.51
C GLY A 147 -26.24 -16.40 4.86
N HIS A 148 -26.06 -15.08 4.97
CA HIS A 148 -26.28 -14.33 6.21
C HIS A 148 -27.26 -13.16 5.98
N PRO A 149 -28.59 -13.42 6.00
CA PRO A 149 -29.59 -12.39 5.79
C PRO A 149 -29.44 -11.20 6.74
N GLY A 150 -29.50 -9.99 6.20
CA GLY A 150 -29.37 -8.74 6.96
C GLY A 150 -27.94 -8.28 7.22
N LEU A 151 -26.93 -9.12 6.96
CA LEU A 151 -25.52 -8.74 7.12
C LEU A 151 -24.93 -8.21 5.79
N HIS A 152 -24.27 -7.05 5.85
CA HIS A 152 -23.74 -6.36 4.68
C HIS A 152 -22.33 -5.82 4.95
N VAL A 153 -21.51 -5.69 3.91
CA VAL A 153 -20.15 -5.12 3.99
C VAL A 153 -19.99 -4.01 2.96
N VAL A 154 -19.72 -2.78 3.43
CA VAL A 154 -19.66 -1.58 2.57
C VAL A 154 -18.43 -0.75 2.95
N ASP A 155 -17.25 -1.22 2.56
CA ASP A 155 -15.97 -0.53 2.77
C ASP A 155 -14.89 -1.02 1.77
N GLY A 156 -13.62 -0.71 2.05
CA GLY A 156 -12.48 -1.15 1.23
C GLY A 156 -12.29 -2.67 1.12
N SER A 157 -12.88 -3.46 2.03
CA SER A 157 -12.76 -4.91 2.00
C SER A 157 -13.60 -5.57 0.90
N ALA A 158 -14.63 -4.87 0.43
CA ALA A 158 -15.46 -5.26 -0.71
C ALA A 158 -14.74 -5.13 -2.05
N VAL A 159 -13.70 -4.28 -2.13
CA VAL A 159 -13.00 -3.98 -3.38
C VAL A 159 -12.15 -5.20 -3.80
N PRO A 160 -12.42 -5.82 -4.96
CA PRO A 160 -11.78 -7.08 -5.35
C PRO A 160 -10.31 -6.92 -5.78
N ALA A 161 -9.94 -5.74 -6.28
CA ALA A 161 -8.59 -5.46 -6.75
C ALA A 161 -8.22 -4.00 -6.49
N ASN A 162 -6.94 -3.74 -6.23
CA ASN A 162 -6.45 -2.39 -6.04
C ASN A 162 -6.49 -1.61 -7.37
N PRO A 163 -7.14 -0.44 -7.44
CA PRO A 163 -7.24 0.33 -8.68
C PRO A 163 -5.92 1.00 -9.12
N GLY A 164 -4.83 0.83 -8.36
CA GLY A 164 -3.53 1.47 -8.66
C GLY A 164 -3.53 2.98 -8.41
N VAL A 165 -4.56 3.51 -7.76
CA VAL A 165 -4.74 4.91 -7.36
C VAL A 165 -5.42 4.95 -5.98
N ASN A 166 -5.64 6.16 -5.44
CA ASN A 166 -6.36 6.29 -4.17
C ASN A 166 -7.78 5.68 -4.28
N PRO A 167 -8.13 4.67 -3.44
CA PRO A 167 -9.38 3.94 -3.60
C PRO A 167 -10.59 4.63 -2.99
N SER A 168 -10.44 5.78 -2.32
CA SER A 168 -11.55 6.46 -1.62
C SER A 168 -12.80 6.62 -2.49
N LEU A 169 -12.65 7.17 -3.69
CA LEU A 169 -13.78 7.35 -4.62
C LEU A 169 -14.31 6.04 -5.18
N THR A 170 -13.47 5.00 -5.32
CA THR A 170 -13.92 3.65 -5.70
C THR A 170 -14.80 3.04 -4.60
N ILE A 171 -14.40 3.19 -3.34
CA ILE A 171 -15.17 2.72 -2.18
C ILE A 171 -16.50 3.48 -2.12
N THR A 172 -16.48 4.81 -2.27
CA THR A 172 -17.70 5.63 -2.31
C THR A 172 -18.62 5.19 -3.44
N ALA A 173 -18.12 5.01 -4.66
CA ALA A 173 -18.93 4.59 -5.80
C ALA A 173 -19.56 3.21 -5.59
N LEU A 174 -18.83 2.24 -5.04
CA LEU A 174 -19.37 0.92 -4.71
C LEU A 174 -20.42 0.99 -3.61
N ALA A 175 -20.18 1.80 -2.57
CA ALA A 175 -21.13 2.03 -1.50
C ALA A 175 -22.44 2.65 -2.00
N GLU A 176 -22.35 3.74 -2.78
CA GLU A 176 -23.52 4.38 -3.39
C GLU A 176 -24.28 3.42 -4.30
N ARG A 177 -23.56 2.65 -5.12
CA ARG A 177 -24.17 1.63 -5.98
C ARG A 177 -24.91 0.59 -5.14
N ALA A 178 -24.30 0.03 -4.10
CA ALA A 178 -24.93 -0.98 -3.24
C ALA A 178 -26.21 -0.44 -2.58
N LEU A 179 -26.15 0.78 -2.03
CA LEU A 179 -27.29 1.43 -1.37
C LEU A 179 -28.40 1.79 -2.38
N SER A 180 -28.07 2.07 -3.63
CA SER A 180 -29.07 2.35 -4.67
C SER A 180 -30.00 1.17 -4.99
N TYR A 181 -29.58 -0.06 -4.66
CA TYR A 181 -30.39 -1.27 -4.79
C TYR A 181 -31.17 -1.63 -3.51
N TRP A 182 -31.02 -0.85 -2.45
CA TRP A 182 -31.77 -1.11 -1.22
C TRP A 182 -33.24 -0.74 -1.46
N PRO A 183 -34.19 -1.66 -1.18
CA PRO A 183 -35.59 -1.31 -1.25
C PRO A 183 -35.91 -0.18 -0.26
N LYS A 184 -36.76 0.77 -0.67
CA LYS A 184 -37.32 1.73 0.28
C LYS A 184 -38.28 1.01 1.24
N THR A 185 -38.65 1.71 2.29
CA THR A 185 -39.77 1.30 3.15
C THR A 185 -40.99 1.00 2.27
N ASP A 186 -41.58 -0.17 2.48
CA ASP A 186 -42.75 -0.69 1.76
C ASP A 186 -42.54 -1.06 0.27
N GLU A 187 -41.31 -1.03 -0.25
CA GLU A 187 -40.97 -1.56 -1.57
C GLU A 187 -40.50 -3.03 -1.50
N THR A 188 -40.91 -3.85 -2.46
CA THR A 188 -40.41 -5.23 -2.59
C THR A 188 -38.94 -5.23 -3.02
N ASP A 189 -38.10 -5.97 -2.32
CA ASP A 189 -36.69 -6.16 -2.67
C ASP A 189 -36.56 -6.81 -4.06
N GLN A 190 -35.93 -6.10 -5.00
CA GLN A 190 -35.71 -6.56 -6.37
C GLN A 190 -34.41 -7.34 -6.54
N ARG A 191 -33.57 -7.41 -5.50
CA ARG A 191 -32.31 -8.14 -5.55
C ARG A 191 -32.60 -9.65 -5.59
N PRO A 192 -31.82 -10.45 -6.34
CA PRO A 192 -31.98 -11.91 -6.38
C PRO A 192 -31.91 -12.52 -4.98
N SER A 193 -32.61 -13.63 -4.76
CA SER A 193 -32.37 -14.47 -3.59
C SER A 193 -30.97 -15.07 -3.65
N GLN A 194 -30.34 -15.24 -2.49
CA GLN A 194 -29.12 -16.03 -2.34
C GLN A 194 -29.46 -17.49 -2.10
#